data_AF-A0A920AHC4-F1
#
_entry.id   AF-A0A920AHC4-F1
#
_cell.length_a   1.000
_cell.length_b   1.000
_cell.length_c   1.000
_cell.angle_alpha   90.00
_cell.angle_beta   90.00
_cell.angle_gamma   90.00
#
_symmetry.space_group_name_H-M   'P 1'
#
loop_
_entity.id
_entity.type
_entity.pdbx_description
1 polymer ?
#
loop_
_entity_poly.entity_id
_entity_poly.type
_entity_poly.pdbx_seq_one_letter_code
_entity_poly.pdbx_strand_id
1 'polypeptide(L)' 'MTSAAEVSPEPDVAAIRFYPFGGSTGGDIEIGGPGGGGTLVQVGWLMGDVTQTVMR' A
#
# COMPACT_ATOMS: atom_id res chain seq x y z
N MET A 1 13.79 -8.86 4.25
CA MET A 1 12.34 -8.66 4.38
C MET A 1 12.18 -7.56 5.41
N THR A 2 11.60 -6.42 5.05
CA THR A 2 11.26 -5.37 6.02
C THR A 2 9.97 -5.77 6.71
N SER A 3 9.93 -5.75 8.04
CA SER A 3 8.69 -6.06 8.76
C SER A 3 7.76 -4.85 8.79
N ALA A 4 6.45 -5.06 8.95
CA ALA A 4 5.50 -3.95 9.08
C ALA A 4 5.90 -3.00 10.23
N ALA A 5 6.35 -3.56 11.36
CA ALA A 5 6.79 -2.81 12.53
C ALA A 5 8.00 -1.89 12.27
N GLU A 6 8.85 -2.18 11.28
CA GLU A 6 10.00 -1.32 10.94
C GLU A 6 9.60 -0.06 10.15
N VAL A 7 8.41 -0.04 9.55
CA VAL A 7 7.96 1.06 8.68
C VAL A 7 6.78 1.82 9.28
N SER A 8 6.03 1.20 10.18
CA SER A 8 4.98 1.81 10.97
C SER A 8 5.52 2.96 11.84
N PRO A 9 4.95 4.18 11.76
CA PRO A 9 5.38 5.30 12.60
C PRO A 9 4.94 5.15 14.06
N GLU A 10 3.85 4.43 14.31
CA GLU A 10 3.22 4.21 15.62
C GLU A 10 2.61 2.79 15.68
N PRO A 11 2.31 2.25 16.87
CA PRO A 11 1.52 1.04 17.01
C PRO A 11 0.19 1.16 16.26
N ASP A 12 -0.25 0.06 15.65
CA ASP A 12 -1.51 -0.03 14.89
C ASP A 12 -1.62 0.91 13.67
N VAL A 13 -0.55 1.58 13.25
CA VAL A 13 -0.51 2.39 12.02
C VAL A 13 0.24 1.65 10.92
N ALA A 14 -0.46 1.26 9.85
CA ALA A 14 0.18 0.76 8.63
C ALA A 14 0.75 1.93 7.80
N ALA A 15 1.88 1.72 7.14
CA ALA A 15 2.50 2.72 6.28
C ALA A 15 3.11 2.09 5.03
N ILE A 16 2.99 2.80 3.91
CA ILE A 16 3.81 2.59 2.72
C ILE A 16 4.81 3.73 2.64
N ARG A 17 6.11 3.41 2.62
CA ARG A 17 7.19 4.40 2.52
C ARG A 17 7.80 4.36 1.13
N PHE A 18 7.81 5.51 0.46
CA PHE A 18 8.54 5.73 -0.79
C PHE A 18 9.93 6.29 -0.50
N TYR A 19 10.93 5.80 -1.23
CA TYR A 19 12.32 6.21 -1.05
C TYR A 19 12.78 7.11 -2.21
N PRO A 20 13.71 8.04 -1.99
CA PRO A 20 14.18 8.97 -3.03
C PRO A 20 14.74 8.30 -4.30
N PHE A 21 15.16 7.04 -4.22
CA PHE A 21 15.68 6.27 -5.37
C PHE A 21 14.59 5.58 -6.20
N GLY A 22 13.31 5.80 -5.88
CA GLY A 22 12.15 5.31 -6.66
C GLY A 22 11.46 4.09 -6.06
N GLY A 23 12.14 3.28 -5.25
CA GLY A 23 11.51 2.11 -4.61
C GLY A 23 10.53 2.46 -3.50
N SER A 24 9.77 1.47 -3.05
CA SER A 24 8.87 1.58 -1.91
C SER A 24 8.91 0.33 -1.02
N THR A 25 8.25 0.37 0.14
CA THR A 25 8.00 -0.82 0.97
C THR A 25 6.98 -1.78 0.33
N GLY A 26 6.27 -1.32 -0.71
CA GLY A 26 5.21 -2.06 -1.39
C GLY A 26 3.98 -2.29 -0.51
N GLY A 27 2.92 -2.83 -1.12
CA GLY A 27 1.73 -3.29 -0.42
C GLY A 27 0.45 -3.07 -1.19
N ASP A 28 -0.61 -3.71 -0.70
CA ASP A 28 -1.97 -3.58 -1.21
C ASP A 28 -2.82 -2.80 -0.20
N ILE A 29 -3.66 -1.89 -0.70
CA ILE A 29 -4.63 -1.12 0.10
C ILE A 29 -6.01 -1.40 -0.48
N GLU A 30 -6.86 -2.07 0.28
CA GLU A 30 -8.25 -2.32 -0.07
C GLU A 30 -9.16 -1.25 0.57
N ILE A 31 -9.93 -0.56 -0.27
CA ILE A 31 -10.92 0.42 0.15
C ILE A 31 -12.29 -0.16 -0.15
N GLY A 32 -12.97 -0.65 0.89
CA GLY A 32 -14.32 -1.17 0.81
C GLY A 32 -15.37 -0.05 0.73
N GLY A 33 -16.34 -0.21 -0.16
CA GLY A 33 -17.52 0.62 -0.29
C GLY A 33 -18.81 -0.12 0.07
N PRO A 34 -19.93 0.61 0.27
CA PRO A 34 -21.24 -0.01 0.48
C PRO A 34 -21.62 -0.93 -0.68
N GLY A 35 -22.23 -2.08 -0.37
CA GLY A 35 -22.73 -3.01 -1.39
C GLY A 35 -21.66 -3.84 -2.11
N GLY A 36 -20.45 -3.94 -1.57
CA GLY A 36 -19.39 -4.83 -2.08
C GLY A 36 -18.49 -4.23 -3.15
N GLY A 37 -18.84 -3.05 -3.67
CA GLY A 37 -17.95 -2.27 -4.53
C GLY A 37 -16.76 -1.71 -3.74
N GLY A 38 -15.65 -1.42 -4.42
CA GLY A 38 -14.46 -0.89 -3.77
C GLY A 38 -13.33 -0.53 -4.72
N THR A 39 -12.16 -0.35 -4.15
CA THR A 39 -10.93 -0.03 -4.89
C THR A 39 -9.77 -0.77 -4.26
N LEU A 40 -8.97 -1.43 -5.09
CA LEU A 40 -7.66 -1.94 -4.74
C LEU A 40 -6.60 -0.95 -5.26
N VAL A 41 -5.76 -0.45 -4.36
CA VAL A 41 -4.54 0.28 -4.71
C VAL A 41 -3.36 -0.63 -4.47
N GLN A 42 -2.54 -0.87 -5.50
CA GLN A 42 -1.34 -1.70 -5.40
C GLN A 42 -0.11 -0.83 -5.58
N VAL A 43 0.85 -0.97 -4.67
CA VAL A 43 2.13 -0.27 -4.72
C VAL A 43 3.27 -1.26 -4.94
N GLY A 44 4.00 -1.09 -6.02
CA GLY A 44 5.18 -1.88 -6.35
C GLY A 44 6.39 -1.51 -5.48
N TRP A 45 7.09 -2.52 -4.96
CA TRP A 45 8.27 -2.32 -4.11
C TRP A 45 9.49 -1.84 -4.90
N LEU A 46 9.64 -2.26 -6.16
CA LEU A 46 10.85 -2.00 -6.95
C LEU A 46 10.86 -0.59 -7.54
N MET A 47 9.79 -0.21 -8.23
CA MET A 47 9.71 1.05 -8.97
C MET A 47 8.80 2.08 -8.30
N GLY A 48 8.15 1.72 -7.19
CA GLY A 48 7.18 2.61 -6.53
C GLY A 48 5.97 2.88 -7.41
N ASP A 49 5.70 2.04 -8.41
CA ASP A 49 4.53 2.19 -9.27
C ASP A 49 3.25 2.02 -8.45
N VAL A 50 2.27 2.86 -8.74
CA VAL A 50 0.97 2.86 -8.07
C VAL A 50 -0.09 2.58 -9.11
N THR A 51 -0.85 1.51 -8.89
CA THR A 51 -1.99 1.16 -9.74
C THR A 51 -3.26 1.13 -8.92
N GLN A 52 -4.39 1.44 -9.56
CA GLN A 52 -5.70 1.43 -8.94
C GLN A 52 -6.66 0.61 -9.80
N THR A 53 -7.35 -0.35 -9.17
CA THR A 53 -8.34 -1.20 -9.83
C THR A 53 -9.67 -1.15 -9.09
N VAL A 54 -10.78 -1.04 -9.83
CA VAL A 54 -12.12 -1.13 -9.26
C VAL A 54 -12.39 -2.56 -8.81
N MET A 55 -12.82 -2.72 -7.56
CA MET A 55 -13.36 -3.97 -7.02
C MET A 55 -14.88 -3.92 -7.22
N ARG A 56 -15.46 -4.95 -7.84
CA ARG A 56 -16.90 -5.06 -8.11
C ARG A 56 -17.53 -6.18 -7.31
#